data_AF-A0A9D7SYI3-F1
#
_entry.id   AF-A0A9D7SYI3-F1
#
_cell.length_a   1.000
_cell.length_b   1.000
_cell.length_c   1.000
_cell.angle_alpha   90.00
_cell.angle_beta   90.00
_cell.angle_gamma   90.00
#
_symmetry.space_group_name_H-M   'P 1'
#
loop_
_entity.id
_entity.type
_entity.pdbx_description
1 polymer ?
#
loop_
_entity_poly.entity_id
_entity_poly.type
_entity_poly.pdbx_seq_one_letter_code
_entity_poly.pdbx_strand_id
1 'polypeptide(L)'
;MTYIIEFFRRQRGYFACSVLLLAILISPGCKQKGEPAGNETEEKVTGDSLPPDFLAFFDAFHNDSAYQMAHILFPLEGLPSSDKPNDTIATKRFFWQKADWKKHNLFTDPAHQFDQWFEVIGDRVVEHWIQMKGSNMFIRRRFAKLDDGWYLIYYAGLRPMEKKRQ
;
A
#
# COMPACT_ATOMS: atom_id res chain seq x y z
N MET A 1 -1.28 47.64 19.90
CA MET A 1 0.05 47.74 20.53
C MET A 1 -0.13 47.30 21.99
N THR A 2 0.65 46.29 22.41
CA THR A 2 0.82 45.81 23.79
C THR A 2 -0.30 44.92 24.39
N TYR A 3 -0.17 43.60 24.22
CA TYR A 3 -0.63 42.60 25.21
C TYR A 3 0.42 41.48 25.28
N ILE A 4 1.37 41.65 26.19
CA ILE A 4 2.26 40.63 26.71
C ILE A 4 1.96 40.60 28.20
N ILE A 5 1.68 39.43 28.77
CA ILE A 5 2.19 38.90 30.04
C ILE A 5 1.51 37.54 30.26
N GLU A 6 2.24 36.50 29.83
CA GLU A 6 2.63 35.34 30.64
C GLU A 6 1.76 35.03 31.88
N PHE A 7 0.90 34.02 31.77
CA PHE A 7 0.39 33.31 32.94
C PHE A 7 0.06 31.87 32.56
N PHE A 8 0.96 30.94 32.89
CA PHE A 8 0.66 29.63 33.51
C PHE A 8 1.89 28.71 33.39
N ARG A 9 2.84 28.91 34.31
CA ARG A 9 3.65 27.80 34.85
C ARG A 9 3.08 27.45 36.22
N ARG A 10 3.13 26.14 36.53
CA ARG A 10 3.25 25.56 37.88
C ARG A 10 1.95 25.22 38.62
N GLN A 11 1.62 23.94 38.64
CA GLN A 11 1.14 23.25 39.85
C GLN A 11 1.77 21.85 39.89
N ARG A 12 2.75 21.68 40.78
CA ARG A 12 3.32 20.42 41.25
C ARG A 12 2.97 20.41 42.73
N GLY A 13 2.06 19.55 43.15
CA GLY A 13 1.56 19.48 44.53
C GLY A 13 1.60 18.04 45.01
N TYR A 14 2.48 17.78 45.96
CA TYR A 14 2.70 16.51 46.66
C TYR A 14 1.62 16.30 47.73
N PHE A 15 1.12 15.07 47.88
CA PHE A 15 0.57 14.61 49.16
C PHE A 15 1.11 13.21 49.46
N ALA A 16 1.77 13.10 50.61
CA ALA A 16 2.50 11.93 51.07
C ALA A 16 1.76 11.22 52.21
N CYS A 17 2.11 9.95 52.40
CA CYS A 17 2.02 9.15 53.63
C CYS A 17 0.62 8.76 54.15
N SER A 18 0.27 7.49 53.96
CA SER A 18 -0.10 6.64 55.09
C SER A 18 0.34 5.19 54.83
N VAL A 19 0.72 4.53 55.91
CA VAL A 19 1.62 3.38 55.99
C VAL A 19 0.83 2.14 56.43
N LEU A 20 1.15 0.99 55.81
CA LEU A 20 1.04 -0.39 56.31
C LEU A 20 -0.35 -0.97 56.63
N LEU A 21 -0.74 -2.05 55.93
CA LEU A 21 -0.76 -3.43 56.46
C LEU A 21 -1.44 -4.44 55.51
N LEU A 22 -0.87 -5.65 55.52
CA LEU A 22 -1.46 -6.98 55.27
C LEU A 22 -1.50 -7.59 53.85
N ALA A 23 -0.61 -8.57 53.69
CA ALA A 23 -0.89 -9.97 53.36
C ALA A 23 -1.22 -10.39 51.92
N ILE A 24 -0.16 -10.82 51.22
CA ILE A 24 0.03 -12.14 50.59
C ILE A 24 -1.25 -12.84 50.10
N LEU A 25 -1.42 -12.91 48.77
CA LEU A 25 -1.88 -14.12 48.10
C LEU A 25 -1.02 -14.36 46.85
N ILE A 26 -0.29 -15.47 46.90
CA ILE A 26 0.52 -16.04 45.84
C ILE A 26 -0.42 -16.87 44.96
N SER A 27 -0.36 -16.70 43.64
CA SER A 27 -0.73 -17.75 42.69
C SER A 27 0.19 -17.70 41.48
N PRO A 28 0.94 -18.77 41.15
CA PRO A 28 1.54 -18.94 39.85
C PRO A 28 0.57 -19.74 38.98
N GLY A 29 0.08 -19.17 37.88
CA GLY A 29 -0.65 -19.97 36.91
C GLY A 29 -1.53 -19.19 35.95
N CYS A 30 -0.97 -18.82 34.80
CA CYS A 30 -1.57 -19.19 33.52
C CYS A 30 -0.54 -19.05 32.39
N LYS A 31 -0.24 -20.18 31.73
CA LYS A 31 0.39 -20.24 30.41
C LYS A 31 -0.48 -19.44 29.43
N GLN A 32 0.02 -18.35 28.88
CA GLN A 32 -0.57 -17.79 27.66
C GLN A 32 -0.04 -18.58 26.46
N LYS A 33 -0.96 -19.39 25.94
CA LYS A 33 -0.94 -20.01 24.63
C LYS A 33 -0.87 -18.88 23.60
N GLY A 34 0.17 -18.90 22.77
CA GLY A 34 0.31 -17.98 21.65
C GLY A 34 -0.83 -18.19 20.65
N GLU A 35 -1.53 -17.12 20.37
CA GLU A 35 -2.41 -16.95 19.22
C GLU A 35 -2.19 -15.51 18.76
N PRO A 36 -1.73 -15.28 17.51
CA PRO A 36 -1.37 -13.95 17.07
C PRO A 36 -2.65 -13.14 16.84
N ALA A 37 -2.80 -12.07 17.61
CA ALA A 37 -3.68 -10.98 17.27
C ALA A 37 -3.22 -10.41 15.91
N GLY A 38 -4.14 -10.42 14.94
CA GLY A 38 -3.99 -9.74 13.67
C GLY A 38 -3.85 -8.25 13.91
N ASN A 39 -2.63 -7.80 14.09
CA ASN A 39 -2.22 -6.45 13.77
C ASN A 39 -1.97 -6.45 12.26
N GLU A 40 -2.94 -5.92 11.50
CA GLU A 40 -2.69 -5.39 10.17
C GLU A 40 -1.81 -4.15 10.31
N THR A 41 -0.54 -4.40 10.61
CA THR A 41 0.53 -3.49 10.28
C THR A 41 0.66 -3.60 8.77
N GLU A 42 0.24 -2.57 8.03
CA GLU A 42 0.73 -2.32 6.67
C GLU A 42 2.24 -2.14 6.77
N GLU A 43 2.95 -3.25 6.84
CA GLU A 43 4.39 -3.31 6.76
C GLU A 43 4.74 -3.03 5.30
N LYS A 44 5.28 -1.84 5.06
CA LYS A 44 5.99 -1.51 3.84
C LYS A 44 7.18 -2.47 3.75
N VAL A 45 6.97 -3.65 3.17
CA VAL A 45 8.02 -4.64 2.92
C VAL A 45 8.95 -4.06 1.87
N THR A 46 10.03 -3.45 2.35
CA THR A 46 11.21 -3.17 1.53
C THR A 46 11.91 -4.49 1.25
N GLY A 47 11.52 -5.13 0.14
CA GLY A 47 12.39 -5.94 -0.71
C GLY A 47 13.10 -7.14 -0.10
N ASP A 48 12.37 -8.21 0.22
CA ASP A 48 12.87 -9.60 0.29
C ASP A 48 11.64 -10.53 0.23
N SER A 49 11.17 -11.12 -0.87
CA SER A 49 11.62 -11.35 -2.23
C SER A 49 10.33 -11.52 -3.03
N LEU A 50 10.23 -10.96 -4.24
CA LEU A 50 9.09 -11.27 -5.12
C LEU A 50 9.04 -12.79 -5.39
N PRO A 51 7.84 -13.38 -5.56
CA PRO A 51 7.75 -14.79 -5.95
C PRO A 51 8.55 -15.05 -7.23
N PRO A 52 9.41 -16.09 -7.29
CA PRO A 52 10.25 -16.33 -8.47
C PRO A 52 9.45 -16.51 -9.76
N ASP A 53 8.28 -17.14 -9.67
CA ASP A 53 7.34 -17.29 -10.79
C ASP A 53 6.69 -15.96 -11.19
N PHE A 54 6.47 -15.04 -10.24
CA PHE A 54 6.04 -13.68 -10.55
C PHE A 54 7.11 -12.90 -11.32
N LEU A 55 8.40 -13.06 -10.99
CA LEU A 55 9.49 -12.40 -11.73
C LEU A 55 9.54 -12.86 -13.19
N ALA A 56 9.43 -14.17 -13.42
CA ALA A 56 9.38 -14.74 -14.77
C ALA A 56 8.16 -14.24 -15.56
N PHE A 57 6.99 -14.22 -14.91
CA PHE A 57 5.78 -13.62 -15.46
C PHE A 57 5.99 -12.13 -15.80
N PHE A 58 6.53 -11.35 -14.88
CA PHE A 58 6.64 -9.90 -15.00
C PHE A 58 7.58 -9.51 -16.15
N ASP A 59 8.66 -10.26 -16.34
CA ASP A 59 9.56 -10.09 -17.49
C ASP A 59 8.83 -10.40 -18.81
N ALA A 60 8.21 -11.59 -18.92
CA ALA A 60 7.46 -11.98 -20.11
C ALA A 60 6.31 -11.01 -20.43
N PHE A 61 5.60 -10.54 -19.40
CA PHE A 61 4.49 -9.59 -19.51
C PHE A 61 4.90 -8.25 -20.13
N HIS A 62 6.16 -7.84 -19.96
CA HIS A 62 6.66 -6.56 -20.46
C HIS A 62 7.51 -6.69 -21.74
N ASN A 63 7.92 -7.91 -22.10
CA ASN A 63 8.76 -8.17 -23.27
C ASN A 63 8.01 -8.88 -24.41
N ASP A 64 6.94 -9.63 -24.12
CA ASP A 64 6.10 -10.30 -25.10
C ASP A 64 4.68 -9.72 -25.09
N SER A 65 4.35 -9.02 -26.17
CA SER A 65 3.05 -8.37 -26.28
C SER A 65 1.88 -9.31 -26.55
N ALA A 66 2.09 -10.52 -27.09
CA ALA A 66 1.06 -11.53 -27.18
C ALA A 66 0.80 -12.15 -25.79
N TYR A 67 1.87 -12.45 -25.06
CA TYR A 67 1.80 -12.91 -23.66
C TYR A 67 1.08 -11.89 -22.78
N GLN A 68 1.43 -10.61 -22.89
CA GLN A 68 0.75 -9.52 -22.18
C GLN A 68 -0.75 -9.54 -22.42
N MET A 69 -1.19 -9.60 -23.68
CA MET A 69 -2.61 -9.57 -24.03
C MET A 69 -3.37 -10.82 -23.56
N ALA A 70 -2.68 -11.96 -23.42
CA ALA A 70 -3.25 -13.19 -22.88
C ALA A 70 -3.38 -13.16 -21.35
N HIS A 71 -2.50 -12.42 -20.66
CA HIS A 71 -2.45 -12.34 -19.19
C HIS A 71 -3.06 -11.05 -18.63
N ILE A 72 -4.03 -10.48 -19.34
CA ILE A 72 -4.88 -9.39 -18.84
C ILE A 72 -6.32 -9.91 -18.80
N LEU A 73 -6.97 -9.79 -17.65
CA LEU A 73 -8.40 -10.07 -17.54
C LEU A 73 -9.20 -8.89 -18.08
N PHE A 74 -9.54 -8.94 -19.37
CA PHE A 74 -10.46 -7.97 -19.97
C PHE A 74 -11.93 -8.36 -19.72
N PRO A 75 -12.84 -7.39 -19.51
CA PRO A 75 -12.58 -5.95 -19.37
C PRO A 75 -11.83 -5.64 -18.06
N LEU A 76 -10.72 -4.91 -18.17
CA LEU A 76 -9.78 -4.73 -17.07
C LEU A 76 -10.22 -3.54 -16.22
N GLU A 77 -10.54 -3.78 -14.95
CA GLU A 77 -10.88 -2.70 -14.02
C GLU A 77 -9.71 -1.73 -13.83
N GLY A 78 -9.99 -0.45 -13.69
CA GLY A 78 -8.92 0.53 -13.60
C GLY A 78 -9.37 1.97 -13.52
N LEU A 79 -8.41 2.86 -13.67
CA LEU A 79 -8.61 4.31 -13.72
C LEU A 79 -7.73 4.91 -14.82
N PRO A 80 -8.25 5.79 -15.69
CA PRO A 80 -7.43 6.49 -16.66
C PRO A 80 -6.45 7.46 -15.96
N SER A 81 -5.41 7.88 -16.69
CA SER A 81 -4.54 8.95 -16.21
C SER A 81 -5.33 10.24 -16.01
N SER A 82 -4.98 11.01 -14.98
CA SER A 82 -5.62 12.28 -14.66
C SER A 82 -4.63 13.22 -13.97
N ASP A 83 -4.58 14.47 -14.42
CA ASP A 83 -3.80 15.56 -13.84
C ASP A 83 -4.61 16.43 -12.87
N LYS A 84 -5.91 16.12 -12.72
CA LYS A 84 -6.81 16.92 -11.90
C LYS A 84 -6.62 16.58 -10.42
N PRO A 85 -6.23 17.53 -9.56
CA PRO A 85 -5.89 17.26 -8.16
C PRO A 85 -7.06 16.73 -7.32
N ASN A 86 -8.31 16.91 -7.78
CA ASN A 86 -9.51 16.42 -7.10
C ASN A 86 -10.14 15.18 -7.78
N ASP A 87 -9.46 14.60 -8.76
CA ASP A 87 -9.86 13.34 -9.42
C ASP A 87 -9.20 12.16 -8.72
N THR A 88 -9.37 12.12 -7.39
CA THR A 88 -8.79 11.09 -6.51
C THR A 88 -9.67 9.84 -6.48
N ILE A 89 -10.97 9.99 -6.71
CA ILE A 89 -11.97 8.90 -6.70
C ILE A 89 -12.75 8.95 -8.01
N ALA A 90 -12.69 7.89 -8.82
CA ALA A 90 -13.69 7.76 -9.87
C ALA A 90 -15.02 7.39 -9.23
N THR A 91 -15.98 8.29 -9.32
CA THR A 91 -17.38 8.04 -8.90
C THR A 91 -18.07 6.94 -9.70
N LYS A 92 -17.43 6.48 -10.79
CA LYS A 92 -17.87 5.38 -11.65
C LYS A 92 -16.73 4.41 -11.88
N ARG A 93 -17.03 3.11 -11.84
CA ARG A 93 -16.09 2.07 -12.25
C ARG A 93 -15.70 2.29 -13.70
N PHE A 94 -14.40 2.25 -13.98
CA PHE A 94 -13.87 2.34 -15.33
C PHE A 94 -13.22 1.00 -15.71
N PHE A 95 -13.39 0.61 -16.97
CA PHE A 95 -12.87 -0.64 -17.48
C PHE A 95 -12.14 -0.42 -18.81
N TRP A 96 -10.86 -0.76 -18.83
CA TRP A 96 -10.07 -0.81 -20.05
C TRP A 96 -10.58 -1.94 -20.94
N GLN A 97 -10.86 -1.60 -22.20
CA GLN A 97 -11.28 -2.58 -23.21
C GLN A 97 -10.05 -3.15 -23.92
N LYS A 98 -10.15 -4.40 -24.36
CA LYS A 98 -9.06 -5.09 -25.09
C LYS A 98 -8.64 -4.32 -26.34
N ALA A 99 -9.60 -3.73 -27.05
CA ALA A 99 -9.36 -2.96 -28.28
C ALA A 99 -8.61 -1.65 -28.04
N ASP A 100 -8.76 -1.06 -26.85
CA ASP A 100 -8.19 0.24 -26.49
C ASP A 100 -6.92 0.11 -25.62
N TRP A 101 -6.52 -1.12 -25.31
CA TRP A 101 -5.37 -1.37 -24.46
C TRP A 101 -4.07 -0.97 -25.14
N LYS A 102 -3.30 -0.11 -24.48
CA LYS A 102 -1.95 0.27 -24.91
C LYS A 102 -0.97 -0.69 -24.28
N LYS A 103 -0.18 -1.36 -25.12
CA LYS A 103 0.83 -2.31 -24.66
C LYS A 103 1.84 -1.61 -23.76
N HIS A 104 2.15 -2.22 -22.63
CA HIS A 104 3.10 -1.69 -21.66
C HIS A 104 4.44 -2.42 -21.78
N ASN A 105 5.52 -1.65 -21.86
CA ASN A 105 6.88 -2.17 -21.72
C ASN A 105 7.34 -2.04 -20.27
N LEU A 106 8.52 -2.61 -19.98
CA LEU A 106 9.16 -2.47 -18.68
C LEU A 106 9.35 -0.97 -18.39
N PHE A 107 8.97 -0.55 -17.19
CA PHE A 107 9.09 0.86 -16.80
C PHE A 107 10.57 1.25 -16.69
N THR A 108 10.98 2.27 -17.41
CA THR A 108 12.33 2.85 -17.35
C THR A 108 12.25 4.31 -16.94
N ASP A 109 13.21 4.75 -16.13
CA ASP A 109 13.27 6.12 -15.63
C ASP A 109 14.73 6.63 -15.63
N PRO A 110 15.28 6.94 -16.81
CA PRO A 110 16.65 7.43 -16.94
C PRO A 110 16.87 8.80 -16.27
N ALA A 111 15.78 9.56 -16.06
CA ALA A 111 15.82 10.86 -15.41
C ALA A 111 15.67 10.79 -13.88
N HIS A 112 15.47 9.59 -13.32
CA HIS A 112 15.27 9.34 -11.89
C HIS A 112 14.14 10.18 -11.27
N GLN A 113 13.08 10.44 -12.03
CA GLN A 113 11.91 11.21 -11.63
C GLN A 113 10.88 10.41 -10.85
N PHE A 114 11.03 9.09 -10.78
CA PHE A 114 10.08 8.18 -10.17
C PHE A 114 10.73 7.29 -9.11
N ASP A 115 9.95 6.97 -8.09
CA ASP A 115 10.22 5.88 -7.17
C ASP A 115 9.28 4.72 -7.51
N GLN A 116 9.77 3.49 -7.44
CA GLN A 116 8.94 2.31 -7.65
C GLN A 116 9.19 1.25 -6.59
N TRP A 117 8.14 0.53 -6.21
CA TRP A 117 8.22 -0.59 -5.28
C TRP A 117 7.11 -1.58 -5.56
N PHE A 118 7.23 -2.74 -4.93
CA PHE A 118 6.22 -3.77 -4.95
C PHE A 118 5.68 -4.00 -3.55
N GLU A 119 4.38 -4.32 -3.48
CA GLU A 119 3.72 -4.78 -2.27
C GLU A 119 3.16 -6.16 -2.53
N VAL A 120 3.53 -7.13 -1.70
CA VAL A 120 3.03 -8.50 -1.79
C VAL A 120 1.90 -8.65 -0.77
N ILE A 121 0.72 -9.02 -1.24
CA ILE A 121 -0.49 -9.17 -0.42
C ILE A 121 -0.84 -10.66 -0.43
N GLY A 122 -0.50 -11.35 0.66
CA GLY A 122 -0.58 -12.80 0.75
C GLY A 122 0.36 -13.50 -0.23
N ASP A 123 -0.03 -14.67 -0.74
CA ASP A 123 0.75 -15.48 -1.69
C ASP A 123 0.30 -15.32 -3.15
N ARG A 124 -0.77 -14.57 -3.39
CA ARG A 124 -1.45 -14.51 -4.69
C ARG A 124 -1.63 -13.12 -5.26
N VAL A 125 -1.27 -12.05 -4.56
CA VAL A 125 -1.44 -10.69 -5.09
C VAL A 125 -0.15 -9.91 -4.95
N VAL A 126 0.22 -9.22 -6.03
CA VAL A 126 1.36 -8.29 -6.07
C VAL A 126 0.89 -6.97 -6.65
N GLU A 127 1.17 -5.88 -5.96
CA GLU A 127 0.97 -4.53 -6.48
C GLU A 127 2.30 -3.91 -6.86
N HIS A 128 2.37 -3.32 -8.06
CA HIS A 128 3.48 -2.50 -8.53
C HIS A 128 3.06 -1.05 -8.48
N TRP A 129 3.78 -0.27 -7.69
CA TRP A 129 3.58 1.15 -7.51
C TRP A 129 4.72 1.93 -8.16
N ILE A 130 4.37 2.98 -8.89
CA ILE A 130 5.32 3.93 -9.49
C ILE A 130 4.86 5.33 -9.12
N GLN A 131 5.62 6.05 -8.29
CA GLN A 131 5.32 7.40 -7.82
C GLN A 131 6.19 8.42 -8.52
N MET A 132 5.60 9.52 -8.99
CA MET A 132 6.38 10.68 -9.45
C MET A 132 6.90 11.49 -8.25
N LYS A 133 8.22 11.65 -8.16
CA LYS A 133 8.89 12.36 -7.05
C LYS A 133 8.39 13.78 -6.89
N GLY A 134 8.26 14.23 -5.65
CA GLY A 134 7.77 15.56 -5.32
C GLY A 134 6.26 15.78 -5.59
N SER A 135 5.52 14.71 -5.91
CA SER A 135 4.08 14.79 -6.19
C SER A 135 3.30 13.67 -5.49
N ASN A 136 1.97 13.79 -5.49
CA ASN A 136 1.05 12.73 -5.09
C ASN A 136 0.54 11.90 -6.27
N MET A 137 1.27 11.86 -7.39
CA MET A 137 0.88 11.18 -8.62
C MET A 137 1.49 9.78 -8.68
N PHE A 138 0.66 8.78 -9.00
CA PHE A 138 1.03 7.38 -9.01
C PHE A 138 0.47 6.65 -10.24
N ILE A 139 1.20 5.66 -10.70
CA ILE A 139 0.70 4.54 -11.50
C ILE A 139 0.57 3.34 -10.55
N ARG A 140 -0.52 2.57 -10.70
CA ARG A 140 -0.73 1.33 -9.93
C ARG A 140 -1.08 0.20 -10.86
N ARG A 141 -0.41 -0.94 -10.71
CA ARG A 141 -0.74 -2.20 -11.38
C ARG A 141 -0.95 -3.26 -10.30
N ARG A 142 -2.06 -3.99 -10.35
CA ARG A 142 -2.29 -5.13 -9.45
C ARG A 142 -2.32 -6.41 -10.25
N PHE A 143 -1.52 -7.36 -9.82
CA PHE A 143 -1.43 -8.67 -10.39
C PHE A 143 -2.00 -9.69 -9.40
N ALA A 144 -2.73 -10.66 -9.92
CA ALA A 144 -3.21 -11.79 -9.13
C ALA A 144 -2.79 -13.12 -9.76
N LYS A 145 -2.41 -14.06 -8.91
CA LYS A 145 -2.15 -15.45 -9.28
C LYS A 145 -3.47 -16.21 -9.33
N LEU A 146 -3.79 -16.73 -10.49
CA LEU A 146 -4.85 -17.69 -10.76
C LEU A 146 -4.24 -19.09 -10.94
N ASP A 147 -5.06 -20.09 -11.23
CA ASP A 147 -4.61 -21.49 -11.31
C ASP A 147 -3.63 -21.72 -12.47
N ASP A 148 -3.75 -20.93 -13.53
CA ASP A 148 -3.00 -21.03 -14.78
C ASP A 148 -1.90 -19.97 -14.92
N GLY A 149 -1.73 -19.07 -13.95
CA GLY A 149 -0.64 -18.11 -13.94
C GLY A 149 -0.98 -16.77 -13.29
N TRP A 150 -0.11 -15.78 -13.51
CA TRP A 150 -0.30 -14.42 -13.03
C TRP A 150 -1.02 -13.58 -14.07
N TYR A 151 -1.92 -12.71 -13.61
CA TYR A 151 -2.73 -11.86 -14.47
C TYR A 151 -2.74 -10.43 -13.97
N LEU A 152 -2.69 -9.46 -14.88
CA LEU A 152 -3.06 -8.08 -14.54
C LEU A 152 -4.58 -8.01 -14.33
N ILE A 153 -4.98 -7.63 -13.13
CA ILE A 153 -6.39 -7.56 -12.72
C ILE A 153 -6.87 -6.14 -12.41
N TYR A 154 -5.94 -5.19 -12.27
CA TYR A 154 -6.27 -3.78 -12.15
C TYR A 154 -5.15 -2.88 -12.68
N TYR A 155 -5.50 -1.80 -13.40
CA TYR A 155 -4.55 -0.78 -13.84
C TYR A 155 -5.07 0.65 -13.65
N ALA A 156 -4.33 1.45 -12.90
CA ALA A 156 -4.50 2.89 -12.85
C ALA A 156 -3.35 3.59 -13.58
N GLY A 157 -3.70 4.42 -14.58
CA GLY A 157 -2.77 5.36 -15.21
C GLY A 157 -2.29 6.43 -14.22
N LEU A 158 -1.33 7.26 -14.64
CA LEU A 158 -0.73 8.28 -13.78
C LEU A 158 -1.79 9.25 -13.27
N ARG A 159 -2.04 9.24 -11.97
CA ARG A 159 -3.12 10.00 -11.34
C ARG A 159 -2.85 10.29 -9.85
N PRO A 160 -3.52 11.26 -9.23
CA PRO A 160 -3.34 11.51 -7.81
C PRO A 160 -3.82 10.33 -6.95
N MET A 161 -3.13 10.06 -5.83
CA MET A 161 -3.55 9.04 -4.87
C MET A 161 -4.88 9.42 -4.21
N GLU A 162 -5.75 8.42 -4.01
CA GLU A 162 -6.90 8.55 -3.14
C GLU A 162 -6.46 8.72 -1.68
N LYS A 163 -6.87 9.81 -1.03
CA LYS A 163 -6.66 9.95 0.41
C LYS A 163 -7.53 8.90 1.11
N LYS A 164 -6.93 7.93 1.80
CA LYS A 164 -7.67 7.08 2.75
C LYS A 164 -8.40 8.02 3.72
N ARG A 165 -9.74 7.98 3.75
CA ARG A 165 -10.52 8.69 4.78
C ARG A 165 -10.24 7.96 6.09
N GLN A 166 -9.49 8.61 6.99
CA GLN A 166 -9.34 8.19 8.39
C GLN A 166 -10.66 8.41 9.13
#